data_AF-A0A257LKU2-F1
#
_entry.id   AF-A0A257LKU2-F1
#
_cell.length_a   1.000
_cell.length_b   1.000
_cell.length_c   1.000
_cell.angle_alpha   90.00
_cell.angle_beta   90.00
_cell.angle_gamma   90.00
#
_symmetry.space_group_name_H-M   'P 1'
#
loop_
_entity.id
_entity.type
_entity.pdbx_description
1 polymer ?
#
loop_
_entity_poly.entity_id
_entity_poly.type
_entity_poly.pdbx_seq_one_letter_code
_entity_poly.pdbx_strand_id
1 'polypeptide(L)'
;MDGPLRRSLRRTTAVAKALVLAALAWSHPGAQAAADVDSLLRDADRFRSAEHQQVDTQVTTLNRDGSVDKERRYTVFTAPQHQSLVLMRSPAEA
;
A
#
# COMPACT_ATOMS: atom_id res chain seq x y z
N MET A 1 50.54 -27.66 -29.80
CA MET A 1 51.32 -27.00 -28.74
C MET A 1 50.59 -25.72 -28.35
N ASP A 2 49.65 -25.82 -27.40
CA ASP A 2 48.85 -24.68 -26.95
C ASP A 2 49.61 -23.88 -25.90
N GLY A 3 50.04 -22.68 -26.29
CA GLY A 3 50.88 -21.82 -25.47
C GLY A 3 50.19 -21.30 -24.18
N PRO A 4 50.95 -21.09 -23.09
CA PRO A 4 50.44 -20.66 -21.79
C PRO A 4 49.73 -19.30 -21.81
N LEU A 5 50.06 -18.46 -22.79
CA LEU A 5 49.48 -17.13 -23.01
C LEU A 5 47.99 -17.15 -23.39
N ARG A 6 47.50 -18.22 -24.04
CA ARG A 6 46.08 -18.34 -24.42
C ARG A 6 45.18 -18.71 -23.23
N ARG A 7 45.73 -19.30 -22.17
CA ARG A 7 44.99 -19.67 -20.94
C ARG A 7 44.84 -18.50 -19.97
N SER A 8 45.83 -17.60 -19.86
CA SER A 8 45.74 -16.43 -18.97
C SER A 8 44.71 -15.42 -19.44
N LEU A 9 44.65 -15.16 -20.75
CA LEU A 9 43.69 -14.21 -21.35
C LEU A 9 42.23 -14.66 -21.21
N ARG A 10 41.97 -15.99 -21.28
CA ARG A 10 40.62 -16.55 -21.09
C ARG A 10 40.15 -16.44 -19.64
N ARG A 11 41.08 -16.59 -18.69
CA ARG A 11 40.81 -16.47 -17.24
C ARG A 11 40.52 -15.02 -16.83
N THR A 12 41.25 -14.05 -17.36
CA THR A 12 41.01 -12.62 -17.07
C THR A 12 39.67 -12.14 -17.64
N THR A 13 39.28 -12.58 -18.84
CA THR A 13 37.95 -12.26 -19.40
C THR A 13 36.80 -12.91 -18.64
N ALA A 14 37.00 -14.10 -18.06
CA ALA A 14 35.97 -14.78 -17.26
C ALA A 14 35.73 -14.08 -15.91
N VAL A 15 36.81 -13.62 -15.25
CA VAL A 15 36.72 -12.86 -14.00
C VAL A 15 36.10 -11.48 -14.24
N ALA A 16 36.47 -10.79 -15.32
CA ALA A 16 35.86 -9.51 -15.69
C ALA A 16 34.35 -9.65 -15.96
N LYS A 17 33.93 -10.71 -16.67
CA LYS A 17 32.51 -11.00 -16.89
C LYS A 17 31.77 -11.35 -15.59
N ALA A 18 32.39 -12.12 -14.69
CA ALA A 18 31.80 -12.46 -13.40
C ALA A 18 31.62 -11.21 -12.50
N LEU A 19 32.58 -10.29 -12.51
CA LEU A 19 32.49 -9.03 -11.77
C LEU A 19 31.40 -8.10 -12.31
N VAL A 20 31.24 -8.02 -13.63
CA VAL A 20 30.16 -7.24 -14.25
C VAL A 20 28.78 -7.82 -13.91
N LEU A 21 28.63 -9.15 -13.96
CA LEU A 21 27.38 -9.82 -13.59
C LEU A 21 27.04 -9.65 -12.10
N ALA A 22 28.04 -9.70 -11.21
CA ALA A 22 27.85 -9.45 -9.78
C ALA A 22 27.46 -7.99 -9.48
N ALA A 23 28.05 -7.02 -10.19
CA ALA A 23 27.68 -5.62 -10.07
C ALA A 23 26.24 -5.35 -10.55
N LEU A 24 25.80 -6.01 -11.64
CA LEU A 24 24.42 -5.94 -12.15
C LEU A 24 23.40 -6.61 -11.21
N ALA A 25 23.82 -7.62 -10.43
CA ALA A 25 22.99 -8.25 -9.42
C ALA A 25 22.81 -7.37 -8.16
N TRP A 26 23.82 -6.57 -7.80
CA TRP A 26 23.71 -5.62 -6.68
C TRP A 26 22.90 -4.36 -7.01
N SER A 27 22.77 -4.01 -8.29
CA SER A 27 21.98 -2.86 -8.71
C SER A 27 20.50 -3.18 -8.93
N HIS A 28 20.00 -4.37 -8.56
CA HIS A 28 18.58 -4.69 -8.70
C HIS A 28 17.74 -3.83 -7.74
N PRO A 29 16.92 -2.88 -8.25
CA PRO A 29 15.98 -2.11 -7.43
C PRO A 29 14.75 -2.94 -7.03
N GLY A 30 14.70 -4.24 -7.38
CA GLY A 30 13.60 -5.15 -7.07
C GLY A 30 13.47 -5.51 -5.59
N ALA A 31 14.38 -5.04 -4.73
CA ALA A 31 14.27 -5.11 -3.28
C ALA A 31 13.72 -3.80 -2.66
N GLN A 32 12.99 -2.98 -3.42
CA GLN A 32 12.13 -1.97 -2.79
C GLN A 32 10.95 -2.68 -2.11
N ALA A 33 11.19 -2.95 -0.83
CA ALA A 33 10.27 -3.16 0.28
C ALA A 33 8.90 -3.75 -0.08
N ALA A 34 8.67 -5.00 0.35
CA ALA A 34 7.36 -5.28 0.92
C ALA A 34 7.13 -4.19 1.98
N ALA A 35 6.28 -3.20 1.68
CA ALA A 35 5.90 -2.19 2.65
C ALA A 35 5.47 -2.95 3.89
N ASP A 36 6.11 -2.66 5.02
CA ASP A 36 5.76 -3.28 6.29
C ASP A 36 4.25 -3.06 6.48
N VAL A 37 3.49 -4.15 6.49
CA VAL A 37 2.01 -4.09 6.48
C VAL A 37 1.53 -3.29 7.70
N ASP A 38 2.23 -3.39 8.82
CA ASP A 38 1.96 -2.60 10.02
C ASP A 38 2.15 -1.10 9.78
N SER A 39 3.26 -0.69 9.14
CA SER A 39 3.48 0.71 8.75
C SER A 39 2.39 1.24 7.80
N LEU A 40 1.96 0.43 6.82
CA LEU A 40 0.94 0.81 5.85
C LEU A 40 -0.42 1.02 6.52
N LEU A 41 -0.80 0.14 7.44
CA LEU A 41 -2.04 0.27 8.20
C LEU A 41 -2.01 1.53 9.08
N ARG A 42 -0.90 1.80 9.76
CA ARG A 42 -0.75 3.02 10.59
C ARG A 42 -0.86 4.29 9.78
N ASP A 43 -0.23 4.33 8.62
CA ASP A 43 -0.28 5.51 7.74
C ASP A 43 -1.68 5.70 7.14
N ALA A 44 -2.34 4.62 6.73
CA ALA A 44 -3.72 4.65 6.26
C ALA A 44 -4.70 5.09 7.35
N ASP A 45 -4.55 4.60 8.58
CA ASP A 45 -5.39 5.00 9.72
C ASP A 45 -5.15 6.46 10.11
N ARG A 46 -3.89 6.92 10.11
CA ARG A 46 -3.55 8.33 10.34
C ARG A 46 -4.17 9.24 9.28
N PHE A 47 -4.16 8.81 8.02
CA PHE A 47 -4.80 9.56 6.93
C PHE A 47 -6.33 9.58 7.05
N ARG A 48 -6.93 8.47 7.49
CA ARG A 48 -8.40 8.29 7.54
C ARG A 48 -9.07 9.06 8.68
N SER A 49 -8.41 9.23 9.83
CA SER A 49 -9.06 9.69 11.07
C SER A 49 -8.31 10.84 11.75
N ALA A 50 -9.04 11.90 12.10
CA ALA A 50 -8.61 12.90 13.07
C ALA A 50 -9.07 12.53 14.49
N GLU A 51 -8.47 13.14 15.52
CA GLU A 51 -8.84 12.89 16.93
C GLU A 51 -10.29 13.29 17.24
N HIS A 52 -10.72 14.43 16.71
CA HIS A 52 -12.10 14.89 16.74
C HIS A 52 -12.54 15.15 15.30
N GLN A 53 -13.53 14.41 14.82
CA GLN A 53 -14.00 14.49 13.45
C GLN A 53 -15.51 14.48 13.40
N GLN A 54 -16.08 15.34 12.55
CA GLN A 54 -17.49 15.30 12.16
C GLN A 54 -17.56 14.95 10.67
N VAL A 55 -18.38 13.97 10.31
CA VAL A 55 -18.59 13.54 8.93
C VAL A 55 -20.07 13.45 8.64
N ASP A 56 -20.51 14.14 7.59
CA ASP A 56 -21.82 13.90 6.99
C ASP A 56 -21.66 12.85 5.88
N THR A 57 -22.43 11.77 5.97
CA THR A 57 -22.29 10.61 5.08
C THR A 57 -23.63 10.07 4.63
N GLN A 58 -23.66 9.52 3.41
CA GLN A 58 -24.77 8.77 2.85
C GLN A 58 -24.35 7.32 2.66
N VAL A 59 -25.13 6.41 3.22
CA VAL A 59 -24.94 4.97 3.11
C VAL A 59 -26.02 4.39 2.22
N THR A 60 -25.60 3.77 1.11
CA THR A 60 -26.47 3.04 0.20
C THR A 60 -26.16 1.54 0.30
N THR A 61 -27.15 0.73 0.62
CA THR A 61 -27.04 -0.73 0.56
C THR A 61 -27.58 -1.24 -0.76
N LEU A 62 -26.89 -2.22 -1.33
CA LEU A 62 -27.27 -2.84 -2.60
C LEU A 62 -27.70 -4.29 -2.36
N ASN A 63 -28.71 -4.73 -3.11
CA ASN A 63 -29.09 -6.13 -3.24
C ASN A 63 -28.02 -6.90 -4.03
N ARG A 64 -28.12 -8.24 -4.05
CA ARG A 64 -27.21 -9.11 -4.80
C ARG A 64 -27.23 -8.83 -6.32
N ASP A 65 -28.38 -8.40 -6.84
CA ASP A 65 -28.55 -8.01 -8.25
C ASP A 65 -28.03 -6.59 -8.55
N GLY A 66 -27.48 -5.89 -7.55
CA GLY A 66 -26.97 -4.53 -7.66
C GLY A 66 -28.03 -3.44 -7.55
N SER A 67 -29.32 -3.79 -7.43
CA SER A 67 -30.38 -2.81 -7.18
C SER A 67 -30.25 -2.19 -5.78
N VAL A 68 -30.69 -0.94 -5.61
CA VAL A 68 -30.65 -0.27 -4.31
C VAL A 68 -31.69 -0.89 -3.37
N ASP A 69 -31.24 -1.33 -2.20
CA ASP A 69 -32.12 -1.78 -1.12
C ASP A 69 -32.54 -0.60 -0.24
N LYS A 70 -31.57 0.16 0.30
CA LYS A 70 -31.83 1.28 1.23
C LYS A 70 -30.82 2.40 1.05
N GLU A 71 -31.26 3.61 1.33
CA GLU A 71 -30.42 4.80 1.47
C GLU A 71 -30.65 5.43 2.84
N ARG A 72 -29.57 5.80 3.54
CA ARG A 72 -29.62 6.48 4.84
C ARG A 72 -28.57 7.57 4.91
N ARG A 73 -28.90 8.69 5.55
CA ARG A 73 -27.96 9.80 5.81
C ARG A 73 -27.66 9.91 7.29
N TYR A 74 -26.40 10.16 7.62
CA TYR A 74 -25.92 10.26 8.98
C TYR A 74 -24.97 11.44 9.16
N THR A 75 -24.98 12.00 10.37
CA THR A 75 -23.89 12.80 10.88
C THR A 75 -23.16 11.98 11.94
N VAL A 76 -21.86 11.77 11.74
CA VAL A 76 -21.01 10.95 12.62
C VAL A 76 -20.01 11.86 13.30
N PHE A 77 -19.96 11.79 14.62
CA PHE A 77 -18.92 12.42 15.44
C PHE A 77 -18.00 11.33 15.99
N THR A 78 -16.70 11.50 15.83
CA THR A 78 -15.68 10.66 16.48
C THR A 78 -14.88 11.50 17.46
N ALA A 79 -14.53 10.89 18.59
CA ALA A 79 -13.70 11.49 19.63
C ALA A 79 -12.60 10.49 20.06
N PRO A 80 -11.58 10.94 20.82
CA PRO A 80 -10.56 10.07 21.36
C PRO A 80 -11.13 8.92 22.20
N GLN A 81 -10.28 7.93 22.50
CA GLN A 81 -10.66 6.73 23.27
C GLN A 81 -11.80 5.91 22.63
N HIS A 82 -11.87 5.86 21.29
CA HIS A 82 -12.85 5.06 20.52
C HIS A 82 -14.31 5.43 20.78
N GLN A 83 -14.58 6.68 21.15
CA GLN A 83 -15.95 7.16 21.34
C GLN A 83 -16.53 7.68 20.02
N SER A 84 -17.78 7.35 19.76
CA SER A 84 -18.49 7.85 18.58
C SER A 84 -19.98 8.09 18.87
N LEU A 85 -20.54 9.09 18.19
CA LEU A 85 -21.96 9.39 18.16
C LEU A 85 -22.44 9.38 16.71
N VAL A 86 -23.44 8.58 16.41
CA VAL A 86 -24.03 8.47 15.07
C VAL A 86 -25.47 8.96 15.14
N LEU A 87 -25.77 10.04 14.41
CA LEU A 87 -27.10 10.61 14.32
C LEU A 87 -27.69 10.32 12.94
N MET A 88 -28.85 9.69 12.89
CA MET A 88 -29.61 9.55 11.65
C MET A 88 -30.21 10.90 11.29
N ARG A 89 -30.03 11.33 10.03
CA ARG A 89 -30.69 12.51 9.46
C ARG A 89 -31.97 12.04 8.80
N SER A 90 -33.11 12.35 9.40
CA SER A 90 -34.40 11.99 8.81
C SER A 90 -34.77 13.00 7.70
N PRO A 91 -35.56 12.60 6.68
CA PRO A 91 -35.98 13.51 5.61
C PRO A 91 -36.75 14.75 6.11
N ALA A 92 -37.27 14.72 7.34
CA ALA A 92 -38.05 15.80 7.94
C ALA A 92 -37.20 16.91 8.60
N GLU A 93 -35.88 16.76 8.66
CA GLU A 93 -34.96 17.70 9.32
C GLU A 93 -34.29 18.69 8.33
N ALA A 94 -34.73 18.72 7.06
CA ALA A 94 -34.23 19.61 6.00
C ALA A 94 -35.02 20.92 5.91
#